data_AF-A0A6I2ZTY7-F1
#
_entry.id   AF-A0A6I2ZTY7-F1
#
_cell.length_a   1.000
_cell.length_b   1.000
_cell.length_c   1.000
_cell.angle_alpha   90.00
_cell.angle_beta   90.00
_cell.angle_gamma   90.00
#
_symmetry.space_group_name_H-M   'P 1'
#
loop_
_entity.id
_entity.type
_entity.pdbx_description
1 polymer ?
#
loop_
_entity_poly.entity_id
_entity_poly.type
_entity_poly.pdbx_seq_one_letter_code
_entity_poly.pdbx_strand_id
1 'polypeptide(L)'
;MSLNSKSKSYSFLTKPLAILLGFVTLATVLAGCIPAPPPGSSSSPSGYLDVVTGGNGNVRVEGWASDWDTLDPIQVVFVINGEWISGGFNANKPRTDVGQVFGRGNNFGFDETFEVAAGPVTVCAGAINVGPGEPTFLGCGTSQVSDRVTVEGESPTPPTTVPPPTTTIPAEPTWRTVANHGDNAPGVTATFNSYNQPAVNSSGLVAFRARTKGEGARGVYSKNPVTSPNTLNVVADVKGGLKSFVPAPNTQLAEFNEFPSVPRIGRTSNMIATRGQSVPVLSYTPEGGVETKVGTSGIYATVNGTLTSGATLLGAVPGYDQFAVPGVTPATKFDQFPGSPAVDGSTVVFKGNYAVGDTSQTGVFFRNVAVP
;
A
#
# COMPACT_ATOMS: atom_id res chain seq x y z
N MET A 1 -22.83 76.93 16.76
CA MET A 1 -22.16 76.23 15.63
C MET A 1 -21.15 75.26 16.25
N SER A 2 -21.55 74.12 16.81
CA SER A 2 -21.95 72.83 16.21
C SER A 2 -20.96 72.28 15.18
N LEU A 3 -20.20 71.26 15.58
CA LEU A 3 -19.55 70.32 14.67
C LEU A 3 -19.88 68.89 15.11
N ASN A 4 -20.91 68.36 14.43
CA ASN A 4 -21.20 66.98 14.03
C ASN A 4 -20.75 65.80 14.91
N SER A 5 -21.73 65.26 15.64
CA SER A 5 -21.89 63.82 15.89
C SER A 5 -22.45 63.12 14.64
N LYS A 6 -21.84 62.01 14.22
CA LYS A 6 -22.49 60.99 13.39
C LYS A 6 -22.14 59.61 13.93
N SER A 7 -23.01 59.07 14.79
CA SER A 7 -23.16 57.63 14.99
C SER A 7 -23.89 57.03 13.79
N LYS A 8 -23.32 56.02 13.13
CA LYS A 8 -24.07 55.09 12.29
C LYS A 8 -23.80 53.67 12.77
N SER A 9 -24.88 53.01 13.20
CA SER A 9 -24.94 51.58 13.49
C SER A 9 -24.60 50.77 12.24
N TYR A 10 -23.81 49.71 12.41
CA TYR A 10 -23.75 48.59 11.47
C TYR A 10 -24.13 47.31 12.22
N SER A 11 -25.18 46.66 11.73
CA SER A 11 -25.65 45.36 12.20
C SER A 11 -24.58 44.31 11.98
N PHE A 12 -24.19 43.60 13.04
CA PHE A 12 -23.40 42.38 12.93
C PHE A 12 -24.29 41.26 12.39
N LEU A 13 -24.30 41.08 11.07
CA LEU A 13 -24.68 39.81 10.45
C LEU A 13 -23.46 38.89 10.53
N THR A 14 -23.45 37.98 11.49
CA THR A 14 -22.50 36.87 11.54
C THR A 14 -22.75 35.94 10.36
N LYS A 15 -21.92 36.05 9.31
CA LYS A 15 -21.80 34.99 8.30
C LYS A 15 -20.85 33.93 8.86
N PRO A 16 -21.23 32.64 8.90
CA PRO A 16 -20.28 31.59 9.26
C PRO A 16 -19.18 31.54 8.18
N LEU A 17 -17.94 31.66 8.62
CA LEU A 17 -16.76 31.46 7.81
C LEU A 17 -16.67 29.95 7.55
N ALA A 18 -17.14 29.51 6.39
CA ALA A 18 -16.90 28.14 5.92
C ALA A 18 -15.39 27.99 5.71
N ILE A 19 -14.76 27.19 6.57
CA ILE A 19 -13.39 26.71 6.38
C ILE A 19 -13.42 25.86 5.11
N LEU A 20 -12.86 26.40 4.04
CA LEU A 20 -12.60 25.65 2.81
C LEU A 20 -11.44 24.69 3.12
N LEU A 21 -11.76 23.54 3.72
CA LEU A 21 -10.85 22.39 3.77
C LEU A 21 -10.45 22.11 2.32
N GLY A 22 -9.16 22.26 2.04
CA GLY A 22 -8.61 22.09 0.70
C GLY A 22 -8.97 20.71 0.17
N PHE A 23 -9.92 20.65 -0.76
CA PHE A 23 -10.04 19.55 -1.68
C PHE A 23 -8.74 19.54 -2.48
N VAL A 24 -7.80 18.69 -2.11
CA VAL A 24 -6.79 18.22 -3.06
C VAL A 24 -7.60 17.49 -4.13
N THR A 25 -7.89 18.20 -5.21
CA THR A 25 -8.63 17.63 -6.33
C THR A 25 -7.84 16.44 -6.86
N LEU A 26 -8.54 15.35 -7.18
CA LEU A 26 -8.11 14.11 -7.85
C LEU A 26 -7.01 14.29 -8.92
N ALA A 27 -6.90 15.50 -9.49
CA ALA A 27 -5.92 15.91 -10.48
C ALA A 27 -4.43 15.89 -10.05
N THR A 28 -4.05 16.19 -8.80
CA THR A 28 -2.61 16.41 -8.48
C THR A 28 -1.80 15.14 -8.24
N VAL A 29 -2.47 14.00 -8.21
CA VAL A 29 -1.89 12.70 -7.89
C VAL A 29 -1.52 11.94 -9.18
N LEU A 30 -2.31 12.10 -10.26
CA LEU A 30 -2.02 11.56 -11.60
C LEU A 30 -1.56 12.64 -12.60
N ALA A 31 -1.33 13.88 -12.19
CA ALA A 31 -0.88 14.99 -13.04
C ALA A 31 0.45 14.73 -13.79
N GLY A 32 1.26 13.77 -13.32
CA GLY A 32 2.48 13.33 -14.00
C GLY A 32 2.27 12.24 -15.05
N CYS A 33 1.07 11.68 -15.18
CA CYS A 33 0.77 10.66 -16.19
C CYS A 33 0.29 11.31 -17.49
N ILE A 34 0.85 10.88 -18.61
CA ILE A 34 0.29 11.22 -19.93
C ILE A 34 -0.95 10.37 -20.21
N PRO A 35 -1.91 10.78 -21.06
CA PRO A 35 -2.98 9.90 -21.49
C PRO A 35 -2.42 8.62 -22.12
N ALA A 36 -3.03 7.46 -21.82
CA ALA A 36 -2.61 6.20 -22.41
C ALA A 36 -2.63 6.29 -23.95
N PRO A 37 -1.48 6.07 -24.64
CA PRO A 37 -1.39 6.12 -26.09
C PRO A 37 -2.09 4.90 -26.71
N PRO A 38 -2.46 4.99 -28.01
CA PRO A 38 -2.88 3.83 -28.77
C PRO A 38 -1.88 2.68 -28.64
N PRO A 39 -2.36 1.43 -28.54
CA PRO A 39 -1.53 0.21 -28.53
C PRO A 39 -0.40 0.25 -29.56
N GLY A 40 0.86 0.20 -29.09
CA GLY A 40 2.06 0.07 -29.92
C GLY A 40 2.55 1.34 -30.58
N SER A 41 1.92 2.49 -30.28
CA SER A 41 2.26 3.76 -30.91
C SER A 41 3.41 4.53 -30.23
N SER A 42 3.81 4.12 -29.03
CA SER A 42 4.98 4.66 -28.31
C SER A 42 5.55 3.63 -27.33
N SER A 43 6.66 4.00 -26.69
CA SER A 43 7.26 3.27 -25.57
C SER A 43 6.53 3.47 -24.23
N SER A 44 5.36 4.13 -24.20
CA SER A 44 4.59 4.33 -22.96
C SER A 44 3.46 3.31 -22.84
N PRO A 45 3.03 2.91 -21.62
CA PRO A 45 2.00 1.89 -21.45
C PRO A 45 0.65 2.27 -22.05
N SER A 46 0.03 1.33 -22.76
CA SER A 46 -1.37 1.43 -23.21
C SER A 46 -2.28 0.67 -22.26
N GLY A 47 -3.54 1.10 -22.13
CA GLY A 47 -4.52 0.38 -21.32
C GLY A 47 -5.78 1.19 -21.07
N TYR A 48 -6.71 0.57 -20.35
CA TYR A 48 -7.97 1.19 -19.94
C TYR A 48 -8.43 0.65 -18.58
N LEU A 49 -9.07 1.52 -17.79
CA LEU A 49 -9.94 1.13 -16.68
C LEU A 49 -11.34 0.84 -17.23
N ASP A 50 -11.69 -0.44 -17.32
CA ASP A 50 -12.92 -0.89 -17.99
C ASP A 50 -14.12 -0.92 -17.04
N VAL A 51 -13.91 -1.29 -15.77
CA VAL A 51 -14.99 -1.51 -14.79
C VAL A 51 -14.67 -0.81 -13.48
N VAL A 52 -15.67 -0.13 -12.91
CA VAL A 52 -15.70 0.34 -11.52
C VAL A 52 -17.08 0.01 -10.95
N THR A 53 -17.16 -0.99 -10.08
CA THR A 53 -18.42 -1.51 -9.54
C THR A 53 -18.40 -1.48 -8.03
N GLY A 54 -19.24 -0.66 -7.43
CA GLY A 54 -19.46 -0.62 -5.99
C GLY A 54 -20.25 -1.84 -5.50
N GLY A 55 -19.84 -2.38 -4.36
CA GLY A 55 -20.46 -3.48 -3.66
C GLY A 55 -20.78 -3.13 -2.21
N ASN A 56 -20.82 -4.14 -1.35
CA ASN A 56 -21.18 -4.01 0.05
C ASN A 56 -19.96 -3.58 0.89
N GLY A 57 -19.75 -2.27 1.06
CA GLY A 57 -18.56 -1.70 1.70
C GLY A 57 -17.24 -1.93 0.93
N ASN A 58 -17.32 -2.11 -0.38
CA ASN A 58 -16.16 -2.27 -1.26
C ASN A 58 -16.43 -1.74 -2.66
N VAL A 59 -15.38 -1.59 -3.46
CA VAL A 59 -15.44 -1.33 -4.90
C VAL A 59 -14.50 -2.30 -5.62
N ARG A 60 -15.00 -2.97 -6.67
CA ARG A 60 -14.19 -3.76 -7.59
C ARG A 60 -13.82 -2.93 -8.81
N VAL A 61 -12.59 -3.04 -9.26
CA VAL A 61 -12.11 -2.47 -10.52
C VAL A 61 -11.52 -3.53 -11.42
N GLU A 62 -11.72 -3.36 -12.72
CA GLU A 62 -11.13 -4.24 -13.74
C GLU A 62 -10.66 -3.41 -14.93
N GLY A 63 -9.60 -3.88 -15.58
CA GLY A 63 -9.11 -3.28 -16.81
C GLY A 63 -7.90 -4.02 -17.32
N TRP A 64 -7.11 -3.35 -18.15
CA TRP A 64 -5.86 -3.89 -18.66
C TRP A 64 -4.81 -2.81 -18.84
N ALA A 65 -3.54 -3.21 -18.78
CA ALA A 65 -2.42 -2.34 -19.08
C ALA A 65 -1.25 -3.15 -19.64
N SER A 66 -0.58 -2.62 -20.66
CA SER A 66 0.59 -3.26 -21.29
C SER A 66 1.58 -2.20 -21.77
N ASP A 67 2.86 -2.48 -21.57
CA ASP A 67 3.96 -1.66 -22.07
C ASP A 67 4.57 -2.33 -23.31
N TRP A 68 4.91 -1.56 -24.34
CA TRP A 68 5.38 -2.08 -25.62
C TRP A 68 6.87 -2.46 -25.64
N ASP A 69 7.58 -2.15 -24.55
CA ASP A 69 8.98 -2.51 -24.35
C ASP A 69 9.15 -3.83 -23.57
N THR A 70 8.08 -4.42 -23.01
CA THR A 70 8.13 -5.70 -22.28
C THR A 70 6.91 -6.60 -22.53
N LEU A 71 7.10 -7.93 -22.40
CA LEU A 71 6.00 -8.92 -22.38
C LEU A 71 5.62 -9.33 -20.95
N ASP A 72 6.38 -8.91 -19.94
CA ASP A 72 6.05 -9.15 -18.55
C ASP A 72 4.89 -8.24 -18.10
N PRO A 73 4.04 -8.70 -17.16
CA PRO A 73 3.02 -7.84 -16.54
C PRO A 73 3.63 -6.56 -15.96
N ILE A 74 3.00 -5.43 -16.25
CA ILE A 74 3.39 -4.12 -15.70
C ILE A 74 2.56 -3.75 -14.49
N GLN A 75 3.02 -2.76 -13.73
CA GLN A 75 2.33 -2.30 -12.54
C GLN A 75 1.23 -1.29 -12.88
N VAL A 76 0.14 -1.35 -12.12
CA VAL A 76 -1.00 -0.44 -12.15
C VAL A 76 -1.13 0.20 -10.78
N VAL A 77 -1.52 1.47 -10.75
CA VAL A 77 -1.72 2.25 -9.53
C VAL A 77 -3.14 2.79 -9.50
N PHE A 78 -3.73 2.90 -8.31
CA PHE A 78 -5.12 3.35 -8.15
C PHE A 78 -5.23 4.56 -7.24
N VAL A 79 -6.22 5.39 -7.51
CA VAL A 79 -6.59 6.56 -6.71
C VAL A 79 -8.08 6.46 -6.46
N ILE A 80 -8.50 6.44 -5.19
CA ILE A 80 -9.91 6.35 -4.80
C ILE A 80 -10.29 7.62 -4.06
N ASN A 81 -11.31 8.33 -4.55
CA ASN A 81 -11.81 9.58 -3.96
C ASN A 81 -10.73 10.66 -3.74
N GLY A 82 -9.70 10.69 -4.60
CA GLY A 82 -8.58 11.63 -4.49
C GLY A 82 -7.38 11.09 -3.70
N GLU A 83 -7.51 9.92 -3.08
CA GLU A 83 -6.47 9.31 -2.25
C GLU A 83 -5.73 8.20 -2.99
N TRP A 84 -4.40 8.25 -2.95
CA TRP A 84 -3.55 7.18 -3.48
C TRP A 84 -3.76 5.88 -2.72
N ILE A 85 -4.07 4.82 -3.45
CA ILE A 85 -4.10 3.47 -2.90
C ILE A 85 -2.71 2.88 -2.98
N SER A 86 -2.11 2.66 -1.81
CA SER A 86 -0.83 1.96 -1.72
C SER A 86 -0.99 0.49 -2.12
N GLY A 87 -0.02 -0.07 -2.83
CA GLY A 87 0.02 -1.50 -3.18
C GLY A 87 0.82 -1.74 -4.45
N GLY A 88 1.29 -2.98 -4.64
CA GLY A 88 1.90 -3.42 -5.89
C GLY A 88 0.84 -4.18 -6.70
N PHE A 89 0.04 -3.47 -7.48
CA PHE A 89 -0.98 -4.10 -8.32
C PHE A 89 -0.39 -4.35 -9.70
N ASN A 90 -0.44 -5.59 -10.18
CA ASN A 90 0.11 -5.94 -11.48
C ASN A 90 -1.02 -6.26 -12.45
N ALA A 91 -0.84 -5.83 -13.69
CA ALA A 91 -1.67 -6.22 -14.81
C ALA A 91 -1.37 -7.68 -15.22
N ASN A 92 -1.57 -8.65 -14.32
CA ASN A 92 -1.21 -10.06 -14.50
C ASN A 92 -2.41 -11.02 -14.60
N LYS A 93 -3.63 -10.48 -14.61
CA LYS A 93 -4.87 -11.25 -14.75
C LYS A 93 -5.14 -11.61 -16.21
N PRO A 94 -5.76 -12.76 -16.49
CA PRO A 94 -6.11 -13.14 -17.85
C PRO A 94 -7.16 -12.20 -18.47
N ARG A 95 -6.84 -11.65 -19.65
CA ARG A 95 -7.71 -10.91 -20.57
C ARG A 95 -7.48 -11.44 -21.99
N THR A 96 -8.11 -12.57 -22.29
CA THR A 96 -7.96 -13.28 -23.58
C THR A 96 -8.48 -12.46 -24.75
N ASP A 97 -9.48 -11.61 -24.52
CA ASP A 97 -9.98 -10.63 -25.48
C ASP A 97 -8.89 -9.63 -25.90
N VAL A 98 -8.16 -9.07 -24.93
CA VAL A 98 -7.04 -8.15 -25.18
C VAL A 98 -5.88 -8.90 -25.86
N GLY A 99 -5.58 -10.11 -25.38
CA GLY A 99 -4.52 -10.96 -25.94
C GLY A 99 -4.76 -11.35 -27.40
N GLN A 100 -6.01 -11.60 -27.80
CA GLN A 100 -6.39 -11.89 -29.19
C GLN A 100 -6.19 -10.70 -30.13
N VAL A 101 -6.44 -9.48 -29.66
CA VAL A 101 -6.32 -8.27 -30.48
C VAL A 101 -4.86 -7.88 -30.69
N PHE A 102 -4.03 -7.97 -29.65
CA PHE A 102 -2.67 -7.43 -29.69
C PHE A 102 -1.57 -8.49 -29.84
N GLY A 103 -1.87 -9.78 -29.61
CA GLY A 103 -0.95 -10.88 -29.89
C GLY A 103 0.25 -10.99 -28.93
N ARG A 104 0.14 -10.45 -27.71
CA ARG A 104 1.27 -10.33 -26.76
C ARG A 104 1.21 -11.26 -25.55
N GLY A 105 0.19 -12.13 -25.51
CA GLY A 105 -0.15 -12.95 -24.35
C GLY A 105 -1.43 -12.44 -23.68
N ASN A 106 -1.96 -13.24 -22.73
CA ASN A 106 -3.27 -12.97 -22.12
C ASN A 106 -3.17 -12.29 -20.75
N ASN A 107 -1.99 -12.21 -20.14
CA ASN A 107 -1.85 -11.79 -18.74
C ASN A 107 -1.50 -10.29 -18.65
N PHE A 108 -2.41 -9.45 -19.15
CA PHE A 108 -2.30 -7.98 -19.09
C PHE A 108 -3.49 -7.31 -18.41
N GLY A 109 -4.37 -8.09 -17.78
CA GLY A 109 -5.52 -7.59 -17.05
C GLY A 109 -5.19 -7.23 -15.61
N PHE A 110 -5.93 -6.30 -15.03
CA PHE A 110 -6.00 -6.12 -13.57
C PHE A 110 -7.45 -6.31 -13.12
N ASP A 111 -7.61 -6.87 -11.92
CA ASP A 111 -8.90 -7.11 -11.26
C ASP A 111 -8.65 -7.04 -9.75
N GLU A 112 -9.04 -5.91 -9.15
CA GLU A 112 -8.76 -5.59 -7.76
C GLU A 112 -10.04 -5.19 -7.03
N THR A 113 -10.10 -5.45 -5.73
CA THR A 113 -11.23 -5.05 -4.88
C THR A 113 -10.72 -4.30 -3.65
N PHE A 114 -11.26 -3.12 -3.42
CA PHE A 114 -10.86 -2.23 -2.33
C PHE A 114 -12.01 -2.04 -1.35
N GLU A 115 -11.73 -2.09 -0.06
CA GLU A 115 -12.70 -1.68 0.95
C GLU A 115 -12.86 -0.15 0.89
N VAL A 116 -14.09 0.31 0.78
CA VAL A 116 -14.42 1.75 0.69
C VAL A 116 -15.68 1.97 1.52
N ALA A 117 -15.74 3.12 2.21
CA ALA A 117 -16.94 3.52 2.93
C ALA A 117 -18.14 3.63 1.98
N ALA A 118 -19.35 3.47 2.53
CA ALA A 118 -20.57 3.63 1.76
C ALA A 118 -20.71 5.03 1.18
N GLY A 119 -21.35 5.11 0.02
CA GLY A 119 -21.59 6.34 -0.70
C GLY A 119 -20.91 6.38 -2.07
N PRO A 120 -20.88 7.56 -2.71
CA PRO A 120 -20.25 7.73 -4.01
C PRO A 120 -18.75 7.43 -3.94
N VAL A 121 -18.27 6.64 -4.90
CA VAL A 121 -16.85 6.35 -5.06
C VAL A 121 -16.40 6.75 -6.46
N THR A 122 -15.25 7.40 -6.55
CA THR A 122 -14.52 7.67 -7.79
C THR A 122 -13.21 6.91 -7.75
N VAL A 123 -12.92 6.10 -8.76
CA VAL A 123 -11.66 5.37 -8.87
C VAL A 123 -10.97 5.75 -10.17
N CYS A 124 -9.69 6.09 -10.09
CA CYS A 124 -8.82 6.33 -11.24
C CYS A 124 -7.67 5.33 -11.25
N ALA A 125 -7.22 4.95 -12.44
CA ALA A 125 -6.11 4.04 -12.61
C ALA A 125 -5.00 4.65 -13.48
N GLY A 126 -3.75 4.31 -13.19
CA GLY A 126 -2.58 4.62 -14.00
C GLY A 126 -1.71 3.39 -14.20
N ALA A 127 -0.93 3.34 -15.27
CA ALA A 127 0.05 2.30 -15.55
C ALA A 127 1.47 2.85 -15.42
N ILE A 128 2.35 2.10 -14.77
CA ILE A 128 3.75 2.45 -14.60
C ILE A 128 4.56 1.92 -15.79
N ASN A 129 5.31 2.82 -16.40
CA ASN A 129 6.15 2.54 -17.56
C ASN A 129 7.35 1.64 -17.22
N VAL A 130 7.69 0.75 -18.16
CA VAL A 130 8.89 -0.08 -18.14
C VAL A 130 9.70 0.19 -19.40
N GLY A 131 10.73 1.04 -19.31
CA GLY A 131 11.55 1.39 -20.47
C GLY A 131 11.70 2.91 -20.63
N PRO A 132 11.95 3.42 -21.84
CA PRO A 132 12.17 4.84 -22.09
C PRO A 132 10.89 5.70 -22.13
N GLY A 133 9.68 5.13 -22.03
CA GLY A 133 8.43 5.91 -22.00
C GLY A 133 8.10 6.56 -20.67
N GLU A 134 6.87 7.07 -20.56
CA GLU A 134 6.34 7.76 -19.37
C GLU A 134 5.15 6.98 -18.78
N PRO A 135 4.91 7.05 -17.47
CA PRO A 135 3.69 6.50 -16.86
C PRO A 135 2.43 7.08 -17.50
N THR A 136 1.39 6.26 -17.63
CA THR A 136 0.17 6.66 -18.34
C THR A 136 -1.09 6.58 -17.49
N PHE A 137 -2.05 7.43 -17.83
CA PHE A 137 -3.36 7.50 -17.20
C PHE A 137 -4.35 6.62 -17.97
N LEU A 138 -4.95 5.65 -17.28
CA LEU A 138 -5.83 4.64 -17.87
C LEU A 138 -7.32 5.01 -17.80
N GLY A 139 -7.66 6.07 -17.06
CA GLY A 139 -9.02 6.58 -16.92
C GLY A 139 -9.52 6.61 -15.48
N CYS A 140 -10.74 7.14 -15.32
CA CYS A 140 -11.49 7.10 -14.06
C CYS A 140 -12.90 6.57 -14.30
N GLY A 141 -13.46 5.88 -13.30
CA GLY A 141 -14.87 5.51 -13.23
C GLY A 141 -15.47 5.94 -11.89
N THR A 142 -16.80 6.00 -11.84
CA THR A 142 -17.54 6.29 -10.60
C THR A 142 -18.56 5.20 -10.34
N SER A 143 -18.85 4.94 -9.08
CA SER A 143 -19.87 3.97 -8.66
C SER A 143 -20.49 4.36 -7.32
N GLN A 144 -21.41 3.54 -6.82
CA GLN A 144 -22.01 3.68 -5.50
C GLN A 144 -21.67 2.46 -4.65
N VAL A 145 -21.01 2.69 -3.51
CA VAL A 145 -20.76 1.66 -2.50
C VAL A 145 -21.94 1.65 -1.56
N SER A 146 -22.58 0.49 -1.39
CA SER A 146 -23.68 0.36 -0.45
C SER A 146 -23.13 0.24 0.96
N ASP A 147 -23.88 0.76 1.95
CA ASP A 147 -23.62 0.47 3.34
C ASP A 147 -23.50 -1.03 3.53
N ARG A 148 -22.51 -1.43 4.33
CA ARG A 148 -22.49 -2.79 4.88
C ARG A 148 -23.84 -2.97 5.53
N VAL A 149 -24.72 -3.75 4.89
CA VAL A 149 -25.91 -4.26 5.56
C VAL A 149 -25.36 -5.19 6.64
N THR A 150 -24.95 -4.62 7.76
CA THR A 150 -25.08 -5.27 9.04
C THR A 150 -26.57 -5.45 9.17
N VAL A 151 -27.06 -6.61 8.70
CA VAL A 151 -28.27 -7.14 9.30
C VAL A 151 -27.93 -7.13 10.78
N GLU A 152 -28.58 -6.26 11.56
CA GLU A 152 -28.74 -6.47 12.99
C GLU A 152 -29.54 -7.78 13.11
N GLY A 153 -28.86 -8.89 12.82
CA GLY A 153 -29.29 -10.17 13.27
C GLY A 153 -29.13 -10.08 14.77
N GLU A 154 -30.26 -10.12 15.48
CA GLU A 154 -30.39 -10.89 16.70
C GLU A 154 -29.16 -11.76 16.89
N SER A 155 -28.33 -11.49 17.92
CA SER A 155 -27.17 -12.30 18.22
C SER A 155 -27.62 -13.75 18.18
N PRO A 156 -27.22 -14.56 17.18
CA PRO A 156 -27.70 -15.92 17.12
C PRO A 156 -27.13 -16.56 18.37
N THR A 157 -28.00 -17.04 19.26
CA THR A 157 -27.60 -17.98 20.30
C THR A 157 -26.63 -18.94 19.64
N PRO A 158 -25.39 -19.07 20.16
CA PRO A 158 -24.34 -19.81 19.47
C PRO A 158 -24.90 -21.17 19.10
N PRO A 159 -24.85 -21.59 17.82
CA PRO A 159 -25.24 -22.95 17.49
C PRO A 159 -24.32 -23.83 18.32
N THR A 160 -24.90 -24.56 19.28
CA THR A 160 -24.14 -25.32 20.28
C THR A 160 -23.39 -26.50 19.65
N THR A 161 -23.37 -26.63 18.32
CA THR A 161 -22.76 -27.75 17.60
C THR A 161 -22.35 -27.40 16.15
N VAL A 162 -21.83 -26.20 15.86
CA VAL A 162 -20.97 -26.07 14.67
C VAL A 162 -19.54 -26.37 15.12
N PRO A 163 -18.95 -27.51 14.76
CA PRO A 163 -17.56 -27.77 15.08
C PRO A 163 -16.70 -26.66 14.45
N PRO A 164 -15.62 -26.21 15.12
CA PRO A 164 -14.70 -25.25 14.51
C PRO A 164 -14.27 -25.76 13.14
N PRO A 165 -13.96 -24.90 12.15
CA PRO A 165 -13.32 -25.36 10.92
C PRO A 165 -12.14 -26.21 11.34
N THR A 166 -12.22 -27.51 11.07
CA THR A 166 -11.23 -28.45 11.57
C THR A 166 -9.95 -28.16 10.80
N THR A 167 -9.08 -27.35 11.38
CA THR A 167 -7.67 -27.30 11.04
C THR A 167 -7.10 -28.65 11.49
N THR A 168 -7.38 -29.72 10.76
CA THR A 168 -6.65 -30.97 10.93
C THR A 168 -5.24 -30.69 10.42
N ILE A 169 -4.38 -30.18 11.30
CA ILE A 169 -2.96 -30.46 11.21
C ILE A 169 -2.88 -31.99 11.09
N PRO A 170 -2.27 -32.54 10.03
CA PRO A 170 -2.19 -33.97 9.82
C PRO A 170 -1.73 -34.66 11.11
N ALA A 171 -2.43 -35.72 11.51
CA ALA A 171 -2.13 -36.48 12.73
C ALA A 171 -0.74 -37.13 12.72
N GLU A 172 -0.11 -37.20 11.55
CA GLU A 172 1.27 -37.64 11.34
C GLU A 172 2.18 -36.42 11.08
N PRO A 173 3.41 -36.39 11.60
CA PRO A 173 4.37 -35.32 11.34
C PRO A 173 4.83 -35.35 9.87
N THR A 174 3.98 -34.88 8.95
CA THR A 174 4.35 -34.72 7.55
C THR A 174 5.14 -33.44 7.39
N TRP A 175 6.43 -33.57 7.07
CA TRP A 175 7.27 -32.43 6.69
C TRP A 175 6.70 -31.75 5.45
N ARG A 176 6.59 -30.42 5.49
CA ARG A 176 6.22 -29.59 4.34
C ARG A 176 7.20 -28.45 4.19
N THR A 177 7.71 -28.28 2.98
CA THR A 177 8.67 -27.22 2.67
C THR A 177 7.95 -25.90 2.40
N VAL A 178 8.30 -24.87 3.18
CA VAL A 178 7.81 -23.50 2.96
C VAL A 178 8.57 -22.88 1.79
N ALA A 179 9.89 -22.80 1.89
CA ALA A 179 10.82 -22.43 0.83
C ALA A 179 12.18 -23.10 1.11
N ASN A 180 12.97 -23.35 0.07
CA ASN A 180 14.24 -24.05 0.17
C ASN A 180 15.33 -23.44 -0.72
N HIS A 181 16.57 -23.86 -0.48
CA HIS A 181 17.68 -23.55 -1.37
C HIS A 181 17.37 -24.07 -2.78
N GLY A 182 17.51 -23.21 -3.80
CA GLY A 182 17.25 -23.58 -5.19
C GLY A 182 15.82 -23.37 -5.66
N ASP A 183 14.86 -23.01 -4.79
CA ASP A 183 13.54 -22.58 -5.22
C ASP A 183 13.64 -21.22 -5.93
N ASN A 184 13.00 -21.07 -7.08
CA ASN A 184 12.93 -19.77 -7.78
C ASN A 184 12.20 -18.75 -6.91
N ALA A 185 12.75 -17.54 -6.81
CA ALA A 185 11.99 -16.44 -6.25
C ALA A 185 10.84 -16.07 -7.20
N PRO A 186 9.65 -15.71 -6.68
CA PRO A 186 8.52 -15.37 -7.53
C PRO A 186 8.85 -14.28 -8.56
N GLY A 187 8.52 -14.57 -9.82
CA GLY A 187 8.66 -13.64 -10.95
C GLY A 187 10.10 -13.36 -11.40
N VAL A 188 11.09 -14.13 -10.95
CA VAL A 188 12.46 -14.10 -11.50
C VAL A 188 13.00 -15.52 -11.66
N THR A 189 14.06 -15.68 -12.44
CA THR A 189 14.71 -16.98 -12.66
C THR A 189 15.73 -17.32 -11.56
N ALA A 190 16.20 -16.30 -10.82
CA ALA A 190 17.13 -16.49 -9.71
C ALA A 190 16.51 -17.25 -8.53
N THR A 191 17.31 -18.11 -7.90
CA THR A 191 16.88 -18.98 -6.81
C THR A 191 17.24 -18.43 -5.44
N PHE A 192 16.43 -18.74 -4.43
CA PHE A 192 16.72 -18.38 -3.05
C PHE A 192 18.00 -19.03 -2.54
N ASN A 193 18.80 -18.24 -1.80
CA ASN A 193 20.08 -18.67 -1.27
C ASN A 193 20.31 -18.35 0.21
N SER A 194 19.52 -17.45 0.79
CA SER A 194 19.66 -17.05 2.19
C SER A 194 18.31 -16.60 2.76
N TYR A 195 18.12 -16.88 4.03
CA TYR A 195 16.88 -16.67 4.76
C TYR A 195 17.18 -16.04 6.12
N ASN A 196 16.23 -15.29 6.67
CA ASN A 196 16.27 -14.91 8.09
C ASN A 196 15.37 -15.83 8.94
N GLN A 197 15.25 -15.53 10.24
CA GLN A 197 14.27 -16.21 11.09
C GLN A 197 12.85 -16.00 10.54
N PRO A 198 12.05 -17.07 10.38
CA PRO A 198 10.65 -16.96 9.97
C PRO A 198 9.74 -16.60 11.15
N ALA A 199 8.51 -16.22 10.85
CA ALA A 199 7.40 -16.07 11.79
C ALA A 199 6.18 -16.86 11.30
N VAL A 200 5.35 -17.35 12.22
CA VAL A 200 4.15 -18.14 11.91
C VAL A 200 2.97 -17.70 12.78
N ASN A 201 1.76 -17.74 12.23
CA ASN A 201 0.53 -17.46 12.98
C ASN A 201 -0.26 -18.74 13.30
N SER A 202 -1.40 -18.59 13.99
CA SER A 202 -2.26 -19.71 14.38
C SER A 202 -2.93 -20.46 13.22
N SER A 203 -2.99 -19.88 12.01
CA SER A 203 -3.51 -20.56 10.81
C SER A 203 -2.45 -21.31 10.01
N GLY A 204 -1.18 -21.27 10.46
CA GLY A 204 -0.05 -21.88 9.77
C GLY A 204 0.53 -21.03 8.64
N LEU A 205 0.09 -19.78 8.46
CA LEU A 205 0.72 -18.86 7.51
C LEU A 205 2.11 -18.49 8.01
N VAL A 206 3.12 -18.79 7.20
CA VAL A 206 4.53 -18.49 7.50
C VAL A 206 4.94 -17.25 6.73
N ALA A 207 5.51 -16.27 7.42
CA ALA A 207 6.15 -15.10 6.86
C ALA A 207 7.66 -15.20 7.05
N PHE A 208 8.44 -14.91 6.02
CA PHE A 208 9.90 -15.00 6.07
C PHE A 208 10.52 -14.01 5.09
N ARG A 209 11.80 -13.72 5.29
CA ARG A 209 12.58 -12.92 4.35
C ARG A 209 13.59 -13.81 3.67
N ALA A 210 13.77 -13.61 2.37
CA ALA A 210 14.75 -14.34 1.60
C ALA A 210 15.51 -13.41 0.63
N ARG A 211 16.70 -13.83 0.22
CA ARG A 211 17.44 -13.26 -0.90
C ARG A 211 17.74 -14.36 -1.92
N THR A 212 17.89 -13.98 -3.19
CA THR A 212 18.38 -14.87 -4.24
C THR A 212 19.90 -14.80 -4.38
N LYS A 213 20.46 -15.85 -4.97
CA LYS A 213 21.84 -15.81 -5.46
C LYS A 213 21.88 -14.98 -6.74
N GLY A 214 22.88 -14.10 -6.88
CA GLY A 214 23.10 -13.35 -8.12
C GLY A 214 22.30 -12.05 -8.17
N GLU A 215 21.26 -11.99 -9.02
CA GLU A 215 20.48 -10.80 -9.46
C GLU A 215 19.99 -9.85 -8.36
N GLY A 216 20.11 -10.26 -7.10
CA GLY A 216 19.92 -9.43 -5.94
C GLY A 216 18.47 -9.31 -5.51
N ALA A 217 17.58 -10.14 -6.09
CA ALA A 217 16.18 -10.20 -5.68
C ALA A 217 16.11 -10.56 -4.19
N ARG A 218 15.35 -9.78 -3.43
CA ARG A 218 15.22 -9.95 -1.97
C ARG A 218 13.90 -9.40 -1.52
N GLY A 219 13.31 -9.98 -0.50
CA GLY A 219 11.97 -9.57 -0.10
C GLY A 219 11.47 -10.25 1.14
N VAL A 220 10.25 -9.88 1.50
CA VAL A 220 9.39 -10.56 2.44
C VAL A 220 8.37 -11.38 1.64
N TYR A 221 8.24 -12.64 2.03
CA TYR A 221 7.39 -13.60 1.37
C TYR A 221 6.51 -14.29 2.41
N SER A 222 5.41 -14.86 1.94
CA SER A 222 4.54 -15.66 2.79
C SER A 222 4.03 -16.90 2.08
N LYS A 223 3.84 -17.98 2.82
CA LYS A 223 3.24 -19.22 2.30
C LYS A 223 2.53 -19.92 3.43
N ASN A 224 1.33 -20.40 3.15
CA ASN A 224 0.65 -21.33 4.04
C ASN A 224 0.84 -22.75 3.50
N PRO A 225 1.70 -23.59 4.12
CA PRO A 225 1.95 -24.94 3.66
C PRO A 225 0.81 -25.91 3.97
N VAL A 226 -0.20 -25.49 4.77
CA VAL A 226 -1.33 -26.34 5.16
C VAL A 226 -2.58 -26.14 4.29
N THR A 227 -2.69 -25.05 3.54
CA THR A 227 -3.81 -24.77 2.63
C THR A 227 -3.52 -25.22 1.19
N SER A 228 -4.58 -25.40 0.38
CA SER A 228 -4.47 -25.61 -1.07
C SER A 228 -5.23 -24.50 -1.81
N PRO A 229 -4.62 -23.82 -2.82
CA PRO A 229 -3.23 -23.96 -3.22
C PRO A 229 -2.26 -23.41 -2.17
N ASN A 230 -1.08 -24.02 -2.01
CA ASN A 230 -0.04 -23.59 -1.08
C ASN A 230 0.95 -22.62 -1.75
N THR A 231 0.44 -21.61 -2.45
CA THR A 231 1.25 -20.69 -3.26
C THR A 231 2.20 -19.86 -2.40
N LEU A 232 3.43 -19.66 -2.89
CA LEU A 232 4.37 -18.69 -2.33
C LEU A 232 3.99 -17.28 -2.79
N ASN A 233 3.62 -16.42 -1.86
CA ASN A 233 3.20 -15.06 -2.11
C ASN A 233 4.32 -14.06 -1.82
N VAL A 234 4.44 -13.04 -2.67
CA VAL A 234 5.30 -11.88 -2.42
C VAL A 234 4.53 -10.89 -1.55
N VAL A 235 5.08 -10.54 -0.39
CA VAL A 235 4.55 -9.46 0.45
C VAL A 235 5.13 -8.12 0.01
N ALA A 236 6.45 -8.10 -0.18
CA ALA A 236 7.20 -6.98 -0.73
C ALA A 236 8.57 -7.48 -1.18
N ASP A 237 9.11 -6.95 -2.26
CA ASP A 237 10.41 -7.35 -2.81
C ASP A 237 11.18 -6.17 -3.42
N VAL A 238 12.45 -6.41 -3.68
CA VAL A 238 13.36 -5.54 -4.40
C VAL A 238 13.94 -6.37 -5.52
N LYS A 239 13.84 -5.89 -6.76
CA LYS A 239 14.29 -6.61 -7.97
C LYS A 239 13.70 -8.02 -8.13
N GLY A 240 12.59 -8.32 -7.47
CA GLY A 240 11.84 -9.56 -7.71
C GLY A 240 10.74 -9.35 -8.75
N GLY A 241 9.76 -10.26 -8.79
CA GLY A 241 8.64 -10.17 -9.72
C GLY A 241 7.69 -9.00 -9.48
N LEU A 242 7.58 -8.52 -8.24
CA LEU A 242 6.68 -7.42 -7.90
C LEU A 242 7.35 -6.05 -8.05
N LYS A 243 8.67 -5.97 -7.80
CA LYS A 243 9.46 -4.71 -7.75
C LYS A 243 8.73 -3.65 -6.93
N SER A 244 8.63 -3.91 -5.64
CA SER A 244 7.66 -3.23 -4.78
C SER A 244 8.01 -1.75 -4.56
N PHE A 245 7.05 -0.87 -4.86
CA PHE A 245 7.10 0.53 -4.46
C PHE A 245 6.83 0.68 -2.97
N VAL A 246 7.38 1.74 -2.39
CA VAL A 246 7.04 2.13 -1.03
C VAL A 246 5.57 2.57 -1.01
N PRO A 247 4.74 2.03 -0.09
CA PRO A 247 3.37 2.49 0.10
C PRO A 247 3.28 4.00 0.33
N ALA A 248 2.14 4.59 -0.02
CA ALA A 248 1.87 6.00 0.23
C ALA A 248 2.16 6.38 1.71
N PRO A 249 2.66 7.59 1.97
CA PRO A 249 2.96 8.67 1.01
C PRO A 249 4.23 8.42 0.19
N ASN A 250 4.14 8.51 -1.14
CA ASN A 250 5.26 8.29 -2.05
C ASN A 250 5.07 9.03 -3.39
N THR A 251 5.40 10.32 -3.42
CA THR A 251 5.27 11.14 -4.64
C THR A 251 6.46 10.99 -5.58
N GLN A 252 7.56 10.38 -5.11
CA GLN A 252 8.77 10.15 -5.89
C GLN A 252 8.77 8.80 -6.62
N LEU A 253 7.69 8.00 -6.49
CA LEU A 253 7.65 6.62 -6.99
C LEU A 253 8.89 5.84 -6.52
N ALA A 254 9.25 6.00 -5.25
CA ALA A 254 10.38 5.31 -4.66
C ALA A 254 10.09 3.82 -4.54
N GLU A 255 11.04 2.99 -4.97
CA GLU A 255 11.05 1.55 -4.71
C GLU A 255 11.79 1.22 -3.41
N PHE A 256 11.45 0.07 -2.83
CA PHE A 256 12.24 -0.50 -1.76
C PHE A 256 13.66 -0.86 -2.24
N ASN A 257 14.64 -0.68 -1.36
CA ASN A 257 16.01 -1.12 -1.57
C ASN A 257 16.49 -2.14 -0.52
N GLU A 258 15.80 -2.34 0.61
CA GLU A 258 16.11 -3.43 1.54
C GLU A 258 14.97 -3.65 2.54
N PHE A 259 14.85 -4.89 3.03
CA PHE A 259 13.97 -5.26 4.15
C PHE A 259 14.81 -5.78 5.31
N PRO A 260 15.43 -4.91 6.12
CA PRO A 260 16.51 -5.31 7.03
C PRO A 260 16.07 -6.05 8.30
N SER A 261 14.77 -6.22 8.55
CA SER A 261 14.26 -6.88 9.76
C SER A 261 13.73 -8.29 9.52
N VAL A 262 13.56 -9.06 10.60
CA VAL A 262 12.69 -10.24 10.60
C VAL A 262 11.24 -9.82 10.43
N PRO A 263 10.50 -10.28 9.40
CA PRO A 263 9.09 -9.98 9.29
C PRO A 263 8.35 -10.68 10.43
N ARG A 264 7.31 -10.03 10.94
CA ARG A 264 6.44 -10.58 11.99
C ARG A 264 5.03 -10.69 11.45
N ILE A 265 4.28 -11.63 11.99
CA ILE A 265 2.90 -11.89 11.58
C ILE A 265 2.00 -11.88 12.82
N GLY A 266 0.79 -11.34 12.65
CA GLY A 266 -0.24 -11.31 13.70
C GLY A 266 -0.57 -12.71 14.17
N ARG A 267 -0.96 -12.87 15.45
CA ARG A 267 -1.21 -14.20 16.01
C ARG A 267 -2.44 -14.84 15.38
N THR A 268 -3.49 -14.04 15.25
CA THR A 268 -4.80 -14.46 14.71
C THR A 268 -5.17 -13.74 13.42
N SER A 269 -4.37 -12.77 12.98
CA SER A 269 -4.53 -12.10 11.69
C SER A 269 -3.48 -12.58 10.67
N ASN A 270 -3.75 -12.34 9.39
CA ASN A 270 -2.78 -12.54 8.31
C ASN A 270 -1.93 -11.27 8.05
N MET A 271 -1.95 -10.32 8.98
CA MET A 271 -1.19 -9.07 8.87
C MET A 271 0.30 -9.37 9.10
N ILE A 272 1.12 -9.05 8.11
CA ILE A 272 2.57 -9.21 8.13
C ILE A 272 3.17 -7.82 8.23
N ALA A 273 4.07 -7.60 9.18
CA ALA A 273 4.79 -6.35 9.38
C ALA A 273 6.29 -6.52 9.23
N THR A 274 6.95 -5.54 8.62
CA THR A 274 8.40 -5.52 8.41
C THR A 274 8.94 -4.10 8.41
N ARG A 275 10.26 -3.96 8.56
CA ARG A 275 10.98 -2.74 8.24
C ARG A 275 11.37 -2.75 6.77
N GLY A 276 11.21 -1.61 6.12
CA GLY A 276 11.71 -1.36 4.76
C GLY A 276 12.64 -0.14 4.71
N GLN A 277 13.52 -0.14 3.73
CA GLN A 277 14.37 0.97 3.34
C GLN A 277 14.18 1.26 1.86
N SER A 278 14.37 2.50 1.46
CA SER A 278 14.14 2.98 0.11
C SER A 278 15.03 4.18 -0.20
N VAL A 279 15.02 4.61 -1.47
CA VAL A 279 15.35 6.00 -1.80
C VAL A 279 14.28 6.94 -1.20
N PRO A 280 14.52 8.25 -1.10
CA PRO A 280 13.53 9.18 -0.56
C PRO A 280 12.19 9.10 -1.30
N VAL A 281 11.08 9.03 -0.54
CA VAL A 281 9.71 8.89 -1.07
C VAL A 281 9.05 10.25 -1.36
N LEU A 282 9.62 11.32 -0.81
CA LEU A 282 9.08 12.67 -0.88
C LEU A 282 10.21 13.70 -0.99
N SER A 283 10.00 14.70 -1.83
CA SER A 283 10.74 15.97 -1.83
C SER A 283 9.84 17.07 -1.28
N TYR A 284 10.35 17.93 -0.41
CA TYR A 284 9.62 19.12 0.08
C TYR A 284 10.59 20.24 0.43
N THR A 285 10.11 21.48 0.40
CA THR A 285 10.89 22.67 0.76
C THR A 285 10.37 23.20 2.11
N PRO A 286 11.17 23.12 3.19
CA PRO A 286 10.82 23.75 4.46
C PRO A 286 10.69 25.28 4.31
N GLU A 287 9.94 25.93 5.20
CA GLU A 287 9.80 27.39 5.19
C GLU A 287 11.16 28.09 5.31
N GLY A 288 11.47 28.97 4.35
CA GLY A 288 12.77 29.65 4.26
C GLY A 288 13.97 28.73 3.92
N GLY A 289 13.71 27.46 3.59
CA GLY A 289 14.72 26.46 3.31
C GLY A 289 14.92 26.16 1.82
N VAL A 290 15.74 25.14 1.56
CA VAL A 290 15.94 24.55 0.23
C VAL A 290 15.23 23.21 0.13
N GLU A 291 14.94 22.77 -1.10
CA GLU A 291 14.33 21.47 -1.35
C GLU A 291 15.12 20.35 -0.66
N THR A 292 14.40 19.50 0.07
CA THR A 292 14.94 18.40 0.86
C THR A 292 14.21 17.11 0.52
N LYS A 293 14.96 15.99 0.45
CA LYS A 293 14.42 14.66 0.16
C LYS A 293 14.38 13.80 1.43
N VAL A 294 13.23 13.17 1.73
CA VAL A 294 12.98 12.46 3.00
C VAL A 294 12.23 11.13 2.83
N GLY A 295 12.12 10.37 3.93
CA GLY A 295 11.32 9.14 4.01
C GLY A 295 12.00 7.88 3.48
N THR A 296 13.29 7.68 3.77
CA THR A 296 14.10 6.55 3.31
C THR A 296 13.92 5.25 4.10
N SER A 297 13.07 5.24 5.13
CA SER A 297 12.76 4.04 5.90
C SER A 297 11.38 4.11 6.54
N GLY A 298 10.84 2.95 6.90
CA GLY A 298 9.54 2.85 7.54
C GLY A 298 9.25 1.48 8.15
N ILE A 299 8.15 1.43 8.88
CA ILE A 299 7.46 0.19 9.26
C ILE A 299 6.29 0.02 8.30
N TYR A 300 6.20 -1.16 7.69
CA TYR A 300 5.18 -1.47 6.68
C TYR A 300 4.42 -2.70 7.11
N ALA A 301 3.12 -2.73 6.85
CA ALA A 301 2.29 -3.88 7.18
C ALA A 301 1.19 -4.15 6.16
N THR A 302 0.78 -5.41 6.02
CA THR A 302 -0.31 -5.81 5.13
C THR A 302 -1.68 -5.62 5.79
N VAL A 303 -2.33 -4.49 5.50
CA VAL A 303 -3.70 -4.20 5.94
C VAL A 303 -4.64 -4.72 4.86
N ASN A 304 -5.50 -5.68 5.21
CA ASN A 304 -6.41 -6.34 4.26
C ASN A 304 -5.72 -6.91 3.00
N GLY A 305 -4.49 -7.42 3.17
CA GLY A 305 -3.67 -7.95 2.07
C GLY A 305 -2.81 -6.90 1.35
N THR A 306 -3.04 -5.61 1.63
CA THR A 306 -2.36 -4.49 0.97
C THR A 306 -1.22 -3.94 1.82
N LEU A 307 -0.02 -3.86 1.26
CA LEU A 307 1.13 -3.27 1.95
C LEU A 307 0.91 -1.77 2.17
N THR A 308 0.94 -1.36 3.43
CA THR A 308 0.61 0.00 3.90
C THR A 308 1.73 0.56 4.78
N SER A 309 1.95 1.88 4.72
CA SER A 309 2.90 2.60 5.60
C SER A 309 2.36 2.71 7.02
N GLY A 310 2.93 1.95 7.95
CA GLY A 310 2.62 2.07 9.37
C GLY A 310 3.40 3.18 10.08
N ALA A 311 4.67 3.38 9.74
CA ALA A 311 5.46 4.50 10.22
C ALA A 311 6.47 4.91 9.15
N THR A 312 6.77 6.20 9.05
CA THR A 312 7.71 6.76 8.06
C THR A 312 8.58 7.82 8.71
N LEU A 313 9.66 8.24 8.04
CA LEU A 313 10.50 9.36 8.50
C LEU A 313 9.93 10.73 8.08
N LEU A 314 8.63 10.81 7.79
CA LEU A 314 7.96 12.02 7.29
C LEU A 314 7.37 12.90 8.41
N GLY A 315 7.50 12.50 9.68
CA GLY A 315 6.82 13.16 10.79
C GLY A 315 7.20 14.62 11.11
N ALA A 316 8.14 15.21 10.37
CA ALA A 316 8.47 16.64 10.45
C ALA A 316 8.04 17.41 9.18
N VAL A 317 7.45 16.72 8.20
CA VAL A 317 6.98 17.32 6.95
C VAL A 317 5.58 17.88 7.19
N PRO A 318 5.30 19.16 6.85
CA PRO A 318 3.95 19.72 6.95
C PRO A 318 2.91 18.85 6.23
N GLY A 319 1.80 18.55 6.92
CA GLY A 319 0.72 17.69 6.40
C GLY A 319 0.95 16.19 6.58
N TYR A 320 2.05 15.79 7.23
CA TYR A 320 2.38 14.39 7.54
C TYR A 320 2.55 14.15 9.04
N ASP A 321 1.89 14.96 9.88
CA ASP A 321 1.96 14.93 11.34
C ASP A 321 1.50 13.59 11.94
N GLN A 322 0.69 12.81 11.20
CA GLN A 322 0.31 11.44 11.56
C GLN A 322 1.50 10.47 11.64
N PHE A 323 2.67 10.85 11.11
CA PHE A 323 3.92 10.10 11.22
C PHE A 323 4.91 10.71 12.23
N ALA A 324 4.52 11.77 12.95
CA ALA A 324 5.34 12.39 13.97
C ALA A 324 5.49 11.51 15.22
N VAL A 325 6.56 11.74 15.97
CA VAL A 325 6.76 11.14 17.29
C VAL A 325 5.64 11.64 18.23
N PRO A 326 4.81 10.76 18.81
CA PRO A 326 3.70 11.18 19.66
C PRO A 326 4.17 11.96 20.89
N GLY A 327 3.49 13.06 21.20
CA GLY A 327 3.74 13.85 22.41
C GLY A 327 4.97 14.77 22.34
N VAL A 328 5.59 14.91 21.17
CA VAL A 328 6.72 15.84 20.97
C VAL A 328 6.24 17.06 20.19
N THR A 329 6.60 18.26 20.66
CA THR A 329 6.27 19.53 20.01
C THR A 329 7.54 20.38 19.87
N PRO A 330 7.84 20.95 18.68
CA PRO A 330 7.08 20.83 17.42
C PRO A 330 7.10 19.40 16.84
N ALA A 331 6.29 19.17 15.80
CA ALA A 331 6.19 17.87 15.12
C ALA A 331 7.59 17.36 14.75
N THR A 332 7.96 16.22 15.31
CA THR A 332 9.31 15.66 15.23
C THR A 332 9.25 14.34 14.47
N LYS A 333 10.14 14.16 13.51
CA LYS A 333 10.26 12.89 12.78
C LYS A 333 10.95 11.82 13.62
N PHE A 334 10.67 10.56 13.30
CA PHE A 334 11.61 9.50 13.62
C PHE A 334 12.89 9.64 12.79
N ASP A 335 14.02 9.23 13.35
CA ASP A 335 15.30 9.14 12.66
C ASP A 335 15.53 7.73 12.12
N GLN A 336 15.10 6.71 12.86
CA GLN A 336 15.34 5.31 12.52
C GLN A 336 14.36 4.40 13.25
N PHE A 337 14.04 3.26 12.63
CA PHE A 337 13.27 2.19 13.28
C PHE A 337 14.18 0.97 13.52
N PRO A 338 14.76 0.78 14.72
CA PRO A 338 15.63 -0.36 14.96
C PRO A 338 14.86 -1.67 15.22
N GLY A 339 15.38 -2.77 14.67
CA GLY A 339 14.84 -4.12 14.88
C GLY A 339 13.56 -4.43 14.10
N SER A 340 12.89 -5.52 14.49
CA SER A 340 11.61 -5.93 13.92
C SER A 340 10.45 -5.29 14.65
N PRO A 341 9.38 -4.88 13.95
CA PRO A 341 8.11 -4.54 14.58
C PRO A 341 7.46 -5.80 15.17
N ALA A 342 6.51 -5.65 16.10
CA ALA A 342 5.52 -6.65 16.45
C ALA A 342 4.17 -6.23 15.86
N VAL A 343 3.27 -7.19 15.65
CA VAL A 343 1.99 -6.96 15.00
C VAL A 343 0.94 -7.93 15.53
N ASP A 344 -0.29 -7.46 15.71
CA ASP A 344 -1.49 -8.29 15.91
C ASP A 344 -2.75 -7.48 15.61
N GLY A 345 -3.81 -8.13 15.14
CA GLY A 345 -5.02 -7.42 14.70
C GLY A 345 -4.70 -6.41 13.60
N SER A 346 -4.98 -5.13 13.84
CA SER A 346 -4.66 -3.99 12.98
C SER A 346 -3.50 -3.11 13.50
N THR A 347 -2.77 -3.60 14.50
CA THR A 347 -1.79 -2.81 15.23
C THR A 347 -0.37 -3.21 14.87
N VAL A 348 0.51 -2.21 14.72
CA VAL A 348 1.97 -2.41 14.80
C VAL A 348 2.55 -1.80 16.06
N VAL A 349 3.52 -2.48 16.66
CA VAL A 349 4.36 -1.98 17.75
C VAL A 349 5.80 -1.99 17.29
N PHE A 350 6.53 -0.89 17.45
CA PHE A 350 7.89 -0.78 16.92
C PHE A 350 8.78 0.06 17.82
N LYS A 351 10.10 -0.14 17.70
CA LYS A 351 11.07 0.76 18.31
C LYS A 351 11.34 1.91 17.35
N GLY A 352 11.45 3.12 17.88
CA GLY A 352 11.75 4.33 17.11
C GLY A 352 12.82 5.16 17.81
N ASN A 353 13.82 5.57 17.05
CA ASN A 353 14.80 6.56 17.48
C ASN A 353 14.37 7.93 16.95
N TYR A 354 14.61 8.97 17.72
CA TYR A 354 14.29 10.36 17.36
C TYR A 354 15.17 11.31 18.19
N ALA A 355 15.27 12.57 17.79
CA ALA A 355 16.01 13.59 18.51
C ALA A 355 15.09 14.74 18.95
N VAL A 356 15.32 15.27 20.16
CA VAL A 356 14.71 16.52 20.64
C VAL A 356 15.85 17.48 20.99
N GLY A 357 16.01 18.54 20.20
CA GLY A 357 17.24 19.31 20.19
C GLY A 357 18.43 18.42 19.84
N ASP A 358 19.51 18.48 20.63
CA ASP A 358 20.71 17.66 20.46
C ASP A 358 20.65 16.31 21.19
N THR A 359 19.52 15.99 21.84
CA THR A 359 19.39 14.77 22.65
C THR A 359 18.73 13.65 21.85
N SER A 360 19.48 12.58 21.62
CA SER A 360 18.97 11.33 21.03
C SER A 360 18.10 10.56 22.02
N GLN A 361 16.96 10.09 21.56
CA GLN A 361 15.98 9.34 22.32
C GLN A 361 15.59 8.03 21.61
N THR A 362 15.06 7.08 22.37
CA THR A 362 14.52 5.84 21.84
C THR A 362 13.25 5.48 22.60
N GLY A 363 12.20 5.12 21.87
CA GLY A 363 10.93 4.70 22.44
C GLY A 363 10.39 3.42 21.81
N VAL A 364 9.32 2.91 22.41
CA VAL A 364 8.47 1.86 21.84
C VAL A 364 7.12 2.48 21.56
N PHE A 365 6.66 2.35 20.33
CA PHE A 365 5.48 3.04 19.81
C PHE A 365 4.47 2.03 19.32
N PHE A 366 3.20 2.38 19.47
CA PHE A 366 2.05 1.61 19.04
C PHE A 366 1.29 2.43 18.01
N ARG A 367 0.82 1.81 16.93
CA ARG A 367 -0.09 2.44 15.96
C ARG A 367 -1.09 1.42 15.43
N ASN A 368 -2.36 1.82 15.38
CA ASN A 368 -3.36 1.14 14.56
C ASN A 368 -3.20 1.62 13.11
N VAL A 369 -2.87 0.70 12.19
CA VAL A 369 -2.57 1.04 10.79
C VAL A 369 -3.73 0.77 9.85
N ALA A 370 -4.86 0.27 10.36
CA ALA A 370 -6.11 0.20 9.60
C ALA A 370 -6.93 1.50 9.65
N VAL A 371 -6.46 2.50 10.41
CA VAL A 371 -7.06 3.82 10.50
C VAL A 371 -6.03 4.84 10.01
N PRO A 372 -6.37 5.76 9.09
CA PRO A 372 -5.45 6.75 8.53
C PRO A 372 -4.64 7.53 9.59
#